data_AF-A0AB38F4T1-F1
#
_entry.id   AF-A0AB38F4T1-F1
#
_cell.length_a   1.000
_cell.length_b   1.000
_cell.length_c   1.000
_cell.angle_alpha   90.00
_cell.angle_beta   90.00
_cell.angle_gamma   90.00
#
_symmetry.space_group_name_H-M   'P 1'
#
loop_
_entity.id
_entity.type
_entity.pdbx_description
1 polymer ?
#
loop_
_entity_poly.entity_id
_entity_poly.type
_entity_poly.pdbx_seq_one_letter_code
_entity_poly.pdbx_strand_id
1 'polypeptide(L)'
;MGRDSLKSSTPEPSGTFPKLWSDQDLSKLPVGVEQTMERSVLEAGVAEWCERFPDVPMRQTLFRDRPVRHLLDMADEAQMIVIGSRGRGGFSWMTLGSTSAALVHITPCPLLIAGPIRPER
;
A
#
# COMPACT_ATOMS: atom_id res chain seq x y z
N MET A 1 -30.78 7.59 40.82
CA MET A 1 -31.99 7.50 39.99
C MET A 1 -31.76 8.32 38.73
N GLY A 2 -31.36 7.67 37.62
CA GLY A 2 -31.30 8.22 36.25
C GLY A 2 -30.26 9.33 35.99
N ARG A 3 -29.52 9.38 34.89
CA ARG A 3 -29.53 8.64 33.62
C ARG A 3 -28.12 8.72 33.04
N ASP A 4 -27.71 7.62 32.44
CA ASP A 4 -26.57 7.53 31.55
C ASP A 4 -26.66 8.54 30.40
N SER A 5 -25.54 9.15 30.05
CA SER A 5 -25.37 9.85 28.79
C SER A 5 -24.06 9.38 28.19
N LEU A 6 -24.18 8.42 27.26
CA LEU A 6 -23.12 8.03 26.35
C LEU A 6 -22.60 9.28 25.64
N LYS A 7 -21.34 9.63 25.89
CA LYS A 7 -20.58 10.46 24.96
C LYS A 7 -19.86 9.52 24.00
N SER A 8 -20.45 9.35 22.83
CA SER A 8 -19.79 8.80 21.65
C SER A 8 -18.65 9.74 21.25
N SER A 9 -17.44 9.46 21.72
CA SER A 9 -16.23 10.09 21.20
C SER A 9 -15.76 9.29 19.99
N THR A 10 -16.22 9.68 18.81
CA THR A 10 -15.57 9.36 17.55
C THR A 10 -14.10 9.84 17.62
N PRO A 11 -13.10 8.98 17.39
CA PRO A 11 -11.73 9.43 17.30
C PRO A 11 -11.52 10.15 15.96
N GLU A 12 -11.26 11.45 16.05
CA GLU A 12 -10.75 12.30 14.96
C GLU A 12 -9.51 11.64 14.32
N PRO A 13 -9.44 11.51 12.99
CA PRO A 13 -8.26 10.98 12.33
C PRO A 13 -7.16 12.05 12.36
N SER A 14 -6.28 12.00 13.37
CA SER A 14 -5.04 12.77 13.39
C SER A 14 -4.11 12.26 12.29
N GLY A 15 -4.23 12.86 11.11
CA GLY A 15 -3.45 12.57 9.91
C GLY A 15 -1.97 12.92 10.07
N THR A 16 -1.21 12.05 10.73
CA THR A 16 0.21 11.90 10.47
C THR A 16 0.42 10.50 9.93
N PHE A 17 0.52 10.38 8.61
CA PHE A 17 0.86 9.12 7.95
C PHE A 17 2.22 8.68 8.49
N PRO A 18 2.31 7.55 9.21
CA PRO A 18 3.59 7.07 9.67
C PRO A 18 4.46 6.80 8.44
N LYS A 19 5.76 7.16 8.54
CA LYS A 19 6.80 6.77 7.58
C LYS A 19 7.04 5.25 7.68
N LEU A 20 5.99 4.45 7.44
CA LEU A 20 6.02 2.99 7.50
C LEU A 20 6.59 2.38 6.21
N TRP A 21 7.09 3.23 5.31
CA TRP A 21 7.86 2.84 4.15
C TRP A 21 9.33 2.80 4.58
N SER A 22 9.78 1.62 5.02
CA SER A 22 11.21 1.38 5.25
C SER A 22 11.96 1.51 3.93
N ASP A 23 12.92 2.42 3.84
CA ASP A 23 13.84 2.64 2.71
C ASP A 23 14.87 1.50 2.53
N GLN A 24 14.66 0.33 3.15
CA GLN A 24 15.58 -0.78 2.97
C GLN A 24 15.54 -1.28 1.52
N ASP A 25 16.69 -1.16 0.86
CA ASP A 25 16.94 -1.69 -0.46
C ASP A 25 17.16 -3.20 -0.36
N LEU A 26 16.04 -3.94 -0.37
CA LEU A 26 16.04 -5.40 -0.22
C LEU A 26 16.77 -6.12 -1.36
N SER A 27 17.00 -5.43 -2.49
CA SER A 27 17.76 -5.96 -3.64
C SER A 27 19.24 -6.25 -3.35
N LYS A 28 19.75 -5.83 -2.18
CA LYS A 28 21.14 -5.99 -1.76
C LYS A 28 21.40 -7.20 -0.86
N LEU A 29 20.38 -8.02 -0.55
CA LEU A 29 20.54 -9.14 0.40
C LEU A 29 20.90 -10.46 -0.31
N PRO A 30 21.65 -11.36 0.36
CA PRO A 30 21.94 -12.70 -0.17
C PRO A 30 20.65 -13.49 -0.39
N VAL A 31 20.55 -14.14 -1.55
CA VAL A 31 19.41 -14.99 -1.94
C VAL A 31 19.21 -16.07 -0.86
N GLY A 32 18.08 -16.00 -0.14
CA GLY A 32 17.71 -16.94 0.95
C GLY A 32 17.46 -16.27 2.31
N VAL A 33 18.22 -15.24 2.69
CA VAL A 33 17.91 -14.38 3.86
C VAL A 33 16.81 -13.36 3.51
N GLU A 34 16.77 -13.02 2.24
CA GLU A 34 15.90 -12.03 1.63
C GLU A 34 14.40 -12.36 1.81
N GLN A 35 13.97 -13.63 1.74
CA GLN A 35 12.54 -13.97 1.81
C GLN A 35 11.93 -13.73 3.20
N THR A 36 12.65 -14.05 4.28
CA THR A 36 12.17 -13.81 5.64
C THR A 36 12.10 -12.32 5.93
N MET A 37 13.11 -11.54 5.51
CA MET A 37 13.12 -10.09 5.67
C MET A 37 12.06 -9.39 4.81
N GLU A 38 11.91 -9.77 3.54
CA GLU A 38 10.88 -9.25 2.63
C GLU A 38 9.47 -9.46 3.22
N ARG A 39 9.22 -10.66 3.74
CA ARG A 39 7.98 -10.99 4.41
C ARG A 39 7.77 -10.15 5.67
N SER A 40 8.78 -10.03 6.53
CA SER A 40 8.66 -9.22 7.74
C SER A 40 8.43 -7.73 7.44
N VAL A 41 9.06 -7.19 6.39
CA VAL A 41 8.82 -5.81 5.95
C VAL A 41 7.39 -5.63 5.43
N LEU A 42 6.88 -6.60 4.65
CA LEU A 42 5.49 -6.60 4.18
C LEU A 42 4.52 -6.65 5.35
N GLU A 43 4.72 -7.58 6.28
CA GLU A 43 3.86 -7.76 7.47
C GLU A 43 3.85 -6.50 8.34
N ALA A 44 5.03 -5.93 8.63
CA ALA A 44 5.14 -4.72 9.42
C ALA A 44 4.49 -3.51 8.73
N GLY A 45 4.62 -3.38 7.40
CA GLY A 45 4.07 -2.27 6.63
C GLY A 45 2.54 -2.22 6.56
N VAL A 46 1.87 -3.29 6.96
CA VAL A 46 0.40 -3.39 6.89
C VAL A 46 -0.25 -3.69 8.23
N ALA A 47 0.54 -4.04 9.26
CA ALA A 47 0.07 -4.39 10.60
C ALA A 47 -0.90 -3.34 11.17
N GLU A 48 -0.52 -2.06 11.12
CA GLU A 48 -1.36 -0.95 11.59
C GLU A 48 -2.73 -0.93 10.90
N TRP A 49 -2.78 -1.20 9.60
CA TRP A 49 -4.02 -1.18 8.83
C TRP A 49 -4.89 -2.39 9.13
N CYS A 50 -4.30 -3.57 9.33
CA CYS A 50 -5.01 -4.75 9.80
C CYS A 50 -5.64 -4.53 11.18
N GLU A 51 -4.92 -3.89 12.11
CA GLU A 51 -5.43 -3.56 13.44
C GLU A 51 -6.55 -2.52 13.38
N ARG A 52 -6.40 -1.52 12.51
CA ARG A 52 -7.39 -0.44 12.33
C ARG A 52 -8.67 -0.91 11.63
N PHE A 53 -8.57 -1.87 10.72
CA PHE A 53 -9.67 -2.38 9.90
C PHE A 53 -9.81 -3.90 10.00
N PRO A 54 -10.14 -4.46 11.18
CA PRO A 54 -10.14 -5.90 11.41
C PRO A 54 -11.20 -6.65 10.60
N ASP A 55 -12.29 -5.98 10.21
CA ASP A 55 -13.37 -6.57 9.42
C ASP A 55 -13.06 -6.69 7.92
N VAL A 56 -11.91 -6.17 7.47
CA VAL A 56 -11.47 -6.21 6.07
C VAL A 56 -10.46 -7.35 5.89
N PRO A 57 -10.83 -8.48 5.25
CA PRO A 57 -9.90 -9.59 5.08
C PRO A 57 -8.70 -9.18 4.22
N MET A 58 -7.51 -9.21 4.80
CA MET A 58 -6.28 -8.88 4.10
C MET A 58 -5.52 -10.12 3.68
N ARG A 59 -5.31 -10.29 2.36
CA ARG A 59 -4.42 -11.31 1.81
C ARG A 59 -3.11 -10.68 1.35
N GLN A 60 -2.02 -11.05 1.99
CA GLN A 60 -0.67 -10.61 1.64
C GLN A 60 -0.04 -11.60 0.64
N THR A 61 0.55 -11.07 -0.43
CA THR A 61 1.27 -11.88 -1.42
C THR A 61 2.64 -11.26 -1.67
N LEU A 62 3.69 -12.08 -1.62
CA LEU A 62 5.06 -11.71 -1.96
C LEU A 62 5.48 -12.52 -3.18
N PHE A 63 5.94 -11.85 -4.22
CA PHE A 63 6.36 -12.47 -5.48
C PHE A 63 7.60 -11.78 -6.02
N ARG A 64 8.40 -12.53 -6.78
CA ARG A 64 9.56 -12.00 -7.51
C ARG A 64 9.25 -12.02 -9.00
N ASP A 65 8.63 -10.94 -9.46
CA ASP A 65 8.28 -10.75 -10.87
C ASP A 65 8.25 -9.26 -11.21
N ARG A 66 8.00 -8.93 -12.48
CA ARG A 66 7.67 -7.59 -12.95
C ARG A 66 6.33 -7.18 -12.35
N PRO A 67 6.25 -6.09 -11.56
CA PRO A 67 5.02 -5.68 -10.87
C PRO A 67 3.81 -5.55 -11.81
N VAL A 68 4.03 -5.00 -13.01
CA VAL A 68 2.97 -4.84 -14.01
C VAL A 68 2.33 -6.17 -14.40
N ARG A 69 3.14 -7.21 -14.65
CA ARG A 69 2.65 -8.52 -15.07
C ARG A 69 1.78 -9.15 -13.98
N HIS A 70 2.32 -9.23 -12.76
CA HIS A 70 1.61 -9.85 -11.67
C HIS A 70 0.33 -9.09 -11.27
N LEU A 71 0.35 -7.76 -11.34
CA LEU A 71 -0.85 -6.96 -11.09
C LEU A 71 -1.94 -7.22 -12.13
N LEU A 72 -1.57 -7.47 -13.40
CA LEU A 72 -2.53 -7.84 -14.44
C LEU A 72 -3.08 -9.25 -14.25
N ASP A 73 -2.25 -10.21 -13.88
CA ASP A 73 -2.71 -11.58 -13.58
C ASP A 73 -3.74 -11.58 -12.44
N MET A 74 -3.55 -10.70 -11.45
CA MET A 74 -4.50 -10.52 -10.34
C MET A 74 -5.71 -9.64 -10.70
N ALA A 75 -5.64 -8.86 -11.78
CA ALA A 75 -6.68 -7.91 -12.17
C ALA A 75 -7.98 -8.61 -12.58
N ASP A 76 -7.87 -9.82 -13.14
CA ASP A 76 -9.02 -10.59 -13.63
C ASP A 76 -9.99 -10.99 -12.50
N GLU A 77 -9.48 -11.14 -11.27
CA GLU A 77 -10.28 -11.45 -10.08
C GLU A 77 -10.63 -10.19 -9.26
N ALA A 78 -10.07 -9.03 -9.61
CA ALA A 78 -10.16 -7.81 -8.82
C ALA A 78 -11.20 -6.83 -9.37
N GLN A 79 -11.99 -6.23 -8.47
CA GLN A 79 -12.92 -5.16 -8.84
C GLN A 79 -12.21 -3.82 -9.11
N MET A 80 -11.00 -3.63 -8.56
CA MET A 80 -10.19 -2.43 -8.73
C MET A 80 -8.73 -2.71 -8.35
N ILE A 81 -7.80 -2.04 -9.01
CA ILE A 81 -6.39 -1.98 -8.61
C ILE A 81 -6.08 -0.60 -8.04
N VAL A 82 -5.35 -0.59 -6.93
CA VAL A 82 -4.87 0.64 -6.28
C VAL A 82 -3.34 0.62 -6.26
N ILE A 83 -2.71 1.67 -6.78
CA ILE A 83 -1.25 1.83 -6.78
C ILE A 83 -0.84 3.24 -6.38
N GLY A 84 0.39 3.41 -5.91
CA GLY A 84 0.99 4.73 -5.77
C GLY A 84 1.24 5.38 -7.13
N SER A 85 1.20 6.71 -7.17
CA SER A 85 1.61 7.52 -8.33
C SER A 85 3.07 7.27 -8.70
N ARG A 86 3.94 7.01 -7.72
CA ARG A 86 5.38 6.78 -7.92
C ARG A 86 5.90 5.70 -6.97
N GLY A 87 6.98 5.06 -7.39
CA GLY A 87 7.68 4.02 -6.62
C GLY A 87 8.89 4.57 -5.85
N ARG A 88 9.71 3.63 -5.36
CA ARG A 88 10.88 3.88 -4.48
C ARG A 88 12.13 4.39 -5.21
N GLY A 89 12.17 4.26 -6.53
CA GLY A 89 13.25 4.74 -7.39
C GLY A 89 12.66 5.50 -8.57
N GLY A 90 12.93 6.80 -8.64
CA GLY A 90 12.37 7.63 -9.70
C GLY A 90 12.92 9.04 -9.63
N PHE A 91 12.99 9.67 -10.79
CA PHE A 91 13.33 11.07 -10.88
C PHE A 91 12.25 11.91 -10.18
N SER A 92 12.67 12.76 -9.24
CA SER A 92 11.77 13.61 -8.44
C SER A 92 10.86 14.51 -9.29
N TRP A 93 11.23 14.74 -10.56
CA TRP A 93 10.50 15.57 -11.52
C TRP A 93 9.41 14.84 -12.31
N MET A 94 9.30 13.50 -12.25
CA MET A 94 8.22 12.77 -12.94
C MET A 94 6.97 12.71 -12.08
N THR A 95 5.80 12.79 -12.72
CA THR A 95 4.48 12.71 -12.07
C THR A 95 4.01 11.27 -11.84
N LEU A 96 4.39 10.34 -12.74
CA LEU A 96 4.07 8.91 -12.66
C LEU A 96 5.33 8.04 -12.64
N GLY A 97 5.30 6.95 -11.88
CA GLY A 97 6.31 5.87 -11.92
C GLY A 97 6.09 4.93 -13.11
N SER A 98 7.11 4.14 -13.46
CA SER A 98 7.09 3.21 -14.60
C SER A 98 5.93 2.20 -14.53
N THR A 99 5.68 1.63 -13.35
CA THR A 99 4.55 0.71 -13.13
C THR A 99 3.20 1.38 -13.37
N SER A 100 3.00 2.57 -12.79
CA SER A 100 1.74 3.31 -12.92
C SER A 100 1.49 3.79 -14.34
N ALA A 101 2.54 4.26 -15.03
CA ALA A 101 2.46 4.64 -16.44
C ALA A 101 2.09 3.46 -17.34
N ALA A 102 2.64 2.27 -17.08
CA ALA A 102 2.30 1.07 -17.85
C ALA A 102 0.84 0.64 -17.61
N LEU A 103 0.41 0.56 -16.35
CA LEU A 103 -0.92 0.05 -15.99
C LEU A 103 -2.08 0.92 -16.49
N VAL A 104 -1.89 2.23 -16.63
CA VAL A 104 -2.93 3.13 -17.19
C VAL A 104 -3.38 2.68 -18.58
N HIS A 105 -2.51 2.03 -19.35
CA HIS A 105 -2.82 1.65 -20.72
C HIS A 105 -3.41 0.24 -20.86
N ILE A 106 -3.19 -0.65 -19.89
CA ILE A 106 -3.39 -2.09 -20.07
C ILE A 106 -4.18 -2.78 -18.96
N THR A 107 -4.57 -2.07 -17.89
CA THR A 107 -5.37 -2.68 -16.81
C THR A 107 -6.78 -3.02 -17.28
N PRO A 108 -7.28 -4.26 -17.06
CA PRO A 108 -8.62 -4.68 -17.50
C PRO A 108 -9.75 -4.22 -16.56
N CYS A 109 -9.42 -3.75 -15.36
CA CYS A 109 -10.35 -3.27 -14.34
C CYS A 109 -10.08 -1.80 -13.95
N PRO A 110 -10.97 -1.15 -13.19
CA PRO A 110 -10.73 0.20 -12.68
C PRO A 110 -9.38 0.33 -11.97
N LEU A 111 -8.63 1.40 -12.30
CA LEU A 111 -7.33 1.71 -11.72
C LEU A 111 -7.39 3.03 -10.94
N LEU A 112 -7.04 2.99 -9.66
CA LEU A 112 -6.87 4.17 -8.82
C LEU A 112 -5.38 4.42 -8.58
N ILE A 113 -4.94 5.65 -8.89
CA ILE A 113 -3.57 6.10 -8.67
C ILE A 113 -3.54 7.09 -7.50
N ALA A 114 -2.94 6.66 -6.39
CA ALA A 114 -2.80 7.47 -5.19
C ALA A 114 -1.67 8.49 -5.33
N GLY A 115 -2.04 9.78 -5.32
CA GLY A 115 -1.10 10.89 -5.29
C GLY A 115 -0.41 11.08 -3.94
N PRO A 116 0.63 11.93 -3.86
CA PRO A 116 1.21 12.31 -2.59
C PRO A 116 0.16 13.03 -1.73
N ILE A 117 0.16 12.71 -0.45
CA ILE A 117 -0.71 13.36 0.52
C ILE A 117 -0.14 14.74 0.78
N ARG A 118 -0.94 15.77 0.49
CA ARG A 118 -0.56 17.14 0.83
C ARG A 118 -0.98 17.37 2.28
N PRO A 119 -0.06 17.78 3.17
CA PRO A 119 -0.44 18.08 4.54
C PRO A 119 -1.43 19.26 4.54
N GLU A 120 -2.41 19.16 5.43
CA GLU A 120 -3.40 20.21 5.67
C GLU A 120 -2.67 21.51 6.03
N ARG A 121 -3.05 22.64 5.42
CA ARG A 121 -2.43 23.95 5.65
C ARG A 121 -2.94 24.65 6.90
#